data_AF-A0A353ZG23-F1
#
_entry.id   AF-A0A353ZG23-F1
#
_cell.length_a   1.000
_cell.length_b   1.000
_cell.length_c   1.000
_cell.angle_alpha   90.00
_cell.angle_beta   90.00
_cell.angle_gamma   90.00
#
_symmetry.space_group_name_H-M   'P 1'
#
loop_
_entity.id
_entity.type
_entity.pdbx_description
1 polymer ?
#
loop_
_entity_poly.entity_id
_entity_poly.type
_entity_poly.pdbx_seq_one_letter_code
_entity_poly.pdbx_strand_id
1 'polypeptide(L)'
;MRSRLGPMKRGTRMLHQHQDRIHNWGVTGGTTSGSVVEGFNNNAKQTTKKAYGFRELKTLEIALDRQRTVLPAPAFTHSCR
;
A
#
# COMPACT_ATOMS: atom_id res chain seq x y z
N MET A 1 -9.91 20.15 -22.93
CA MET A 1 -9.25 18.97 -23.57
C MET A 1 -9.35 19.07 -25.08
N ARG A 2 -8.28 19.49 -25.75
CA ARG A 2 -8.23 19.64 -27.21
C ARG A 2 -7.60 18.46 -27.95
N SER A 3 -6.91 17.54 -27.25
CA SER A 3 -6.24 16.40 -27.89
C SER A 3 -7.23 15.36 -28.43
N ARG A 4 -6.89 14.72 -29.57
CA ARG A 4 -7.69 13.65 -30.18
C ARG A 4 -7.46 12.27 -29.56
N LEU A 5 -6.52 12.17 -28.61
CA LEU A 5 -6.15 10.94 -27.91
C LEU A 5 -7.20 10.56 -26.87
N GLY A 6 -8.27 9.89 -27.31
CA GLY A 6 -9.35 9.37 -26.46
C GLY A 6 -8.91 8.67 -25.16
N PRO A 7 -7.98 7.70 -25.19
CA PRO A 7 -7.59 6.95 -23.98
C PRO A 7 -6.93 7.81 -22.90
N MET A 8 -6.19 8.86 -23.29
CA MET A 8 -5.50 9.76 -22.34
C MET A 8 -6.41 10.81 -21.69
N LYS A 9 -7.60 11.06 -22.27
CA LYS A 9 -8.53 12.07 -21.74
C LYS A 9 -8.99 11.75 -20.32
N ARG A 10 -9.13 10.47 -19.97
CA ARG A 10 -9.58 10.08 -18.63
C ARG A 10 -8.57 10.47 -17.56
N GLY A 11 -7.29 10.16 -17.78
CA GLY A 11 -6.20 10.54 -16.88
C GLY A 11 -6.05 12.05 -16.75
N THR A 12 -6.08 12.78 -17.88
CA THR A 12 -6.01 14.25 -17.85
C THR A 12 -7.23 14.90 -17.19
N ARG A 13 -8.41 14.27 -17.20
CA ARG A 13 -9.59 14.80 -16.48
C ARG A 13 -9.36 14.74 -14.98
N MET A 14 -8.87 13.59 -14.52
CA MET A 14 -8.61 13.33 -13.11
C MET A 14 -7.52 14.28 -12.59
N LEU A 15 -6.46 14.51 -13.36
CA LEU A 15 -5.41 15.47 -13.03
C LEU A 15 -5.94 16.91 -12.89
N HIS A 16 -6.75 17.40 -13.85
CA HIS A 16 -7.35 18.73 -13.72
C HIS A 16 -8.32 18.85 -12.53
N GLN A 17 -9.08 17.79 -12.22
CA GLN A 17 -10.02 17.78 -11.08
C GLN A 17 -9.31 17.86 -9.73
N HIS A 18 -8.09 17.34 -9.62
CA HIS A 18 -7.31 17.30 -8.37
C HIS A 18 -6.12 18.27 -8.38
N GLN A 19 -6.04 19.16 -9.37
CA GLN A 19 -4.89 20.06 -9.59
C GLN A 19 -4.53 20.90 -8.36
N ASP A 20 -5.52 21.36 -7.60
CA ASP A 20 -5.31 22.23 -6.43
C ASP A 20 -4.55 21.49 -5.32
N ARG A 21 -4.89 20.22 -5.09
CA ARG A 21 -4.22 19.36 -4.10
C ARG A 21 -2.81 18.98 -4.55
N ILE A 22 -2.64 18.71 -5.83
CA ILE A 22 -1.34 18.38 -6.43
C ILE A 22 -0.39 19.58 -6.39
N HIS A 23 -0.89 20.79 -6.66
CA HIS A 23 -0.11 22.02 -6.51
C HIS A 23 0.24 22.29 -5.04
N ASN A 24 -0.72 22.13 -4.14
CA ASN A 24 -0.47 22.33 -2.71
C ASN A 24 0.62 21.39 -2.19
N TRP A 25 0.63 20.13 -2.64
CA TRP A 25 1.68 19.15 -2.33
C TRP A 25 3.08 19.61 -2.76
N GLY A 26 3.20 20.18 -3.98
CA GLY A 26 4.47 20.70 -4.49
C GLY A 26 4.96 21.92 -3.71
N VAL A 27 4.06 22.82 -3.31
CA VAL A 27 4.38 24.04 -2.55
C VAL A 27 4.73 23.72 -1.08
N THR A 28 4.06 22.74 -0.47
CA THR A 28 4.33 22.30 0.92
C THR A 28 5.56 21.39 1.06
N GLY A 29 6.29 21.13 -0.04
CA GLY A 29 7.57 20.41 0.00
C GLY A 29 7.45 18.91 0.22
N GLY A 30 6.28 18.30 -0.03
CA GLY A 30 6.11 16.85 0.01
C GLY A 30 6.54 16.22 1.34
N THR A 31 5.96 16.68 2.46
CA THR A 31 6.28 16.23 3.83
C THR A 31 6.12 14.73 4.07
N THR A 32 5.51 13.97 3.17
CA THR A 32 5.44 12.50 3.24
C THR A 32 6.02 11.88 1.98
N SER A 33 6.98 10.96 2.11
CA SER A 33 7.53 10.27 0.96
C SER A 33 6.53 9.23 0.42
N GLY A 34 6.17 9.33 -0.85
CA GLY A 34 5.34 8.33 -1.52
C GLY A 34 5.97 6.93 -1.49
N SER A 35 7.30 6.86 -1.44
CA SER A 35 8.06 5.61 -1.36
C SER A 35 7.75 4.77 -0.12
N VAL A 36 7.52 5.41 1.04
CA VAL A 36 7.18 4.69 2.28
C VAL A 36 5.77 4.12 2.18
N VAL A 37 4.82 4.90 1.66
CA VAL A 37 3.43 4.46 1.43
C VAL A 37 3.38 3.30 0.43
N GLU A 38 4.14 3.40 -0.65
CA GLU A 38 4.24 2.36 -1.67
C GLU A 38 4.87 1.07 -1.11
N GLY A 39 5.93 1.19 -0.31
CA GLY A 39 6.54 0.07 0.39
C GLY A 39 5.56 -0.63 1.33
N PHE A 40 4.79 0.12 2.13
CA PHE A 40 3.76 -0.44 2.99
C PHE A 40 2.62 -1.10 2.20
N ASN A 41 2.18 -0.49 1.10
CA ASN A 41 1.14 -1.06 0.24
C ASN A 41 1.58 -2.38 -0.40
N ASN A 42 2.84 -2.45 -0.85
CA ASN A 42 3.43 -3.67 -1.39
C ASN A 42 3.56 -4.78 -0.34
N ASN A 43 3.96 -4.43 0.88
CA ASN A 43 4.01 -5.38 2.00
C ASN A 43 2.62 -5.95 2.28
N ALA A 44 1.62 -5.09 2.49
CA ALA A 44 0.23 -5.51 2.73
C ALA A 44 -0.30 -6.43 1.61
N LYS A 45 -0.11 -6.04 0.35
CA LYS A 45 -0.51 -6.86 -0.81
C LYS A 45 0.15 -8.24 -0.81
N GLN A 46 1.43 -8.33 -0.42
CA GLN A 46 2.13 -9.59 -0.32
C GLN A 46 1.65 -10.43 0.87
N THR A 47 1.42 -9.83 2.03
CA THR A 47 0.86 -10.49 3.22
C THR A 47 -0.49 -11.09 2.93
N THR A 48 -1.42 -10.32 2.35
CA THR A 48 -2.78 -10.78 2.03
C THR A 48 -2.76 -11.95 1.04
N LYS A 49 -1.83 -11.93 0.07
CA LYS A 49 -1.63 -13.07 -0.84
C LYS A 49 -1.11 -14.32 -0.13
N LYS A 50 -0.19 -14.18 0.82
CA LYS A 50 0.34 -15.31 1.61
C LYS A 50 -0.71 -15.87 2.58
N ALA A 51 -1.56 -15.00 3.11
CA ALA A 51 -2.69 -15.35 3.97
C ALA A 51 -3.93 -15.81 3.18
N TYR A 52 -3.82 -16.04 1.87
CA TYR A 52 -4.92 -16.50 1.05
C TYR A 52 -5.42 -17.85 1.54
N GLY A 53 -6.70 -17.91 1.96
CA GLY A 53 -7.33 -19.10 2.55
C GLY A 53 -7.76 -18.93 4.01
N PHE A 54 -7.23 -17.93 4.73
CA PHE A 54 -7.76 -17.57 6.05
C PHE A 54 -9.03 -16.72 5.89
N ARG A 55 -10.09 -17.09 6.61
CA ARG A 55 -11.41 -16.46 6.52
C ARG A 55 -11.61 -15.30 7.51
N GLU A 56 -10.80 -15.25 8.56
CA GLU A 56 -10.89 -14.22 9.59
C GLU A 56 -9.96 -13.03 9.30
N LEU A 57 -10.49 -11.82 9.53
CA LEU A 57 -9.73 -10.57 9.45
C LEU A 57 -8.62 -10.52 10.50
N LYS A 58 -8.86 -11.07 11.69
CA LYS A 58 -7.85 -11.17 12.76
C LYS A 58 -6.58 -11.90 12.31
N THR A 59 -6.73 -12.94 11.50
CA THR A 59 -5.57 -13.68 10.97
C THR A 59 -4.74 -12.82 10.02
N LEU A 60 -5.40 -11.95 9.25
CA LEU A 60 -4.73 -11.01 8.36
C LEU A 60 -3.99 -9.92 9.13
N GLU A 61 -4.60 -9.39 10.20
CA GLU A 61 -3.99 -8.42 11.12
C GLU A 61 -2.74 -9.01 11.77
N ILE A 62 -2.83 -10.22 12.34
CA ILE A 62 -1.69 -10.91 12.95
C ILE A 62 -0.59 -11.16 11.91
N ALA A 63 -0.93 -11.59 10.70
CA ALA A 63 0.05 -11.81 9.63
C ALA A 63 0.76 -10.52 9.21
N LEU A 64 0.02 -9.41 9.16
CA LEU A 64 0.56 -8.09 8.81
C LEU A 64 1.47 -7.56 9.92
N ASP A 65 1.06 -7.69 11.17
CA ASP A 65 1.86 -7.30 12.33
C ASP A 65 3.13 -8.13 12.43
N ARG A 66 3.06 -9.43 12.16
CA ARG A 66 4.22 -10.34 12.09
C ARG A 66 5.23 -9.93 11.02
N GLN A 67 4.79 -9.40 9.88
CA GLN A 67 5.69 -8.93 8.82
C GLN A 67 6.25 -7.52 9.08
N ARG A 68 5.54 -6.69 9.85
CA ARG A 68 5.97 -5.32 10.20
C ARG A 68 6.85 -5.28 11.45
N THR A 69 6.68 -6.23 12.37
CA THR A 69 7.37 -6.27 13.67
C THR A 69 8.15 -7.55 13.84
N VAL A 70 9.30 -7.49 14.53
CA VAL A 70 10.02 -8.67 15.02
C VAL A 70 9.27 -9.23 16.23
N LEU A 71 8.07 -9.77 16.01
CA LEU A 71 7.38 -10.50 17.06
C LEU A 71 8.21 -11.77 17.38
N PRO A 72 8.44 -12.13 18.64
CA PRO A 72 9.04 -13.42 18.94
C PRO A 72 8.14 -14.54 18.38
N ALA A 73 8.76 -15.54 17.75
CA ALA A 73 8.01 -16.70 17.28
C ALA A 73 7.39 -17.44 18.49
N PRO A 74 6.19 -18.03 18.34
CA PRO A 74 5.65 -18.88 19.39
C PRO A 74 6.62 -20.05 19.65
N ALA A 75 6.73 -20.44 20.92
CA ALA A 75 7.53 -21.60 21.30
C ALA A 75 6.87 -22.86 20.72
N PHE A 76 7.46 -23.41 19.66
CA PHE A 76 7.01 -24.67 19.09
C PHE A 76 7.55 -25.81 19.93
N THR A 77 6.69 -26.78 20.26
CA THR A 77 7.05 -28.03 20.95
C THR A 77 8.00 -28.91 20.11
N HIS A 78 8.07 -28.66 18.81
CA HIS A 78 8.99 -29.33 17.88
C HIS A 78 9.99 -28.32 17.33
N SER A 79 10.98 -27.92 18.13
CA SER A 79 12.19 -27.31 17.58
C SER A 79 13.06 -28.42 16.98
N CYS A 80 12.85 -28.74 15.70
CA CYS A 80 13.85 -29.55 15.00
C CYS A 80 15.07 -28.67 14.74
N ARG A 81 16.17 -29.08 15.36
CA ARG A 81 17.52 -28.53 15.25
C ARG A 81 18.01 -28.49 13.80
#